data_AF-A0A1I7TY01-F1
#
_entry.id   AF-A0A1I7TY01-F1
#
_cell.length_a   1.000
_cell.length_b   1.000
_cell.length_c   1.000
_cell.angle_alpha   90.00
_cell.angle_beta   90.00
_cell.angle_gamma   90.00
#
_symmetry.space_group_name_H-M   'P 1'
#
loop_
_entity.id
_entity.type
_entity.pdbx_description
1 polymer ?
#
loop_
_entity_poly.entity_id
_entity_poly.type
_entity_poly.pdbx_seq_one_letter_code
_entity_poly.pdbx_strand_id
1 'polypeptide(L)'
;MTLPLAMLLFPYVYGFVSVFLMYQNFAIINLMVTFASLHGLFSTITMILVHHPYRQLLLSLCIETKLMYLFEKEITQRVVS
;
A
#
# COMPACT_ATOMS: atom_id res chain seq x y z
N MET A 1 9.39 -11.34 -5.08
CA MET A 1 9.78 -10.47 -3.95
C MET A 1 10.81 -9.38 -4.31
N THR A 2 11.24 -9.29 -5.57
CA THR A 2 12.27 -8.33 -6.03
C THR A 2 11.74 -6.94 -6.37
N LEU A 3 10.43 -6.81 -6.64
CA LEU A 3 9.80 -5.55 -7.08
C LEU A 3 9.86 -4.42 -6.03
N PRO A 4 9.55 -4.63 -4.73
CA PRO A 4 9.69 -3.57 -3.73
C PRO A 4 11.15 -3.11 -3.62
N LEU A 5 12.09 -4.06 -3.54
CA LEU A 5 13.51 -3.74 -3.40
C LEU A 5 14.05 -2.86 -4.54
N ALA A 6 13.62 -3.11 -5.77
CA ALA A 6 13.99 -2.29 -6.92
C ALA A 6 13.46 -0.84 -6.82
N MET A 7 12.27 -0.63 -6.25
CA MET A 7 11.71 0.70 -6.02
C MET A 7 12.47 1.48 -4.95
N LEU A 8 13.18 0.81 -4.04
CA LEU A 8 14.03 1.45 -3.03
C LEU A 8 15.41 1.83 -3.59
N LEU A 9 15.95 1.00 -4.48
CA LEU A 9 17.28 1.20 -5.06
C LEU A 9 17.38 2.52 -5.84
N PHE A 10 16.33 2.86 -6.57
CA PHE A 10 16.28 4.05 -7.43
C PHE A 10 16.41 5.39 -6.65
N PRO A 11 15.57 5.69 -5.65
CA PRO A 11 15.71 6.91 -4.84
C PRO A 11 17.01 6.92 -4.02
N TYR A 12 17.52 5.76 -3.61
CA TYR A 12 18.77 5.65 -2.87
C TYR A 12 19.99 6.06 -3.72
N VAL A 13 20.10 5.52 -4.93
CA VAL A 13 21.18 5.86 -5.87
C VAL A 13 21.09 7.33 -6.28
N TYR A 14 19.89 7.84 -6.56
CA TYR A 14 19.71 9.25 -6.90
C TYR A 14 20.13 10.17 -5.74
N GLY A 15 19.71 9.88 -4.51
CA GLY A 15 20.10 10.65 -3.34
C GLY A 15 21.62 10.69 -3.15
N PHE A 16 22.28 9.54 -3.31
CA PHE A 16 23.74 9.45 -3.21
C PHE A 16 24.46 10.29 -4.27
N VAL A 17 24.04 10.18 -5.54
CA VAL A 17 24.62 10.94 -6.66
C VAL A 17 24.36 12.44 -6.51
N SER A 18 23.17 12.85 -6.08
CA SER A 18 22.81 14.26 -5.85
C SER A 18 23.67 14.90 -4.75
N VAL A 19 23.95 14.17 -3.67
CA VAL A 19 24.87 14.60 -2.60
C VAL A 19 26.30 14.73 -3.13
N PHE A 20 26.78 13.75 -3.90
CA PHE A 20 28.15 13.78 -4.42
C PHE A 20 28.39 14.94 -5.41
N LEU A 21 27.39 15.27 -6.23
CA LEU A 21 27.45 16.36 -7.22
C LEU A 21 27.14 17.74 -6.62
N MET A 22 26.80 17.85 -5.33
CA MET A 22 26.34 19.10 -4.69
C MET A 22 25.20 19.79 -5.47
N TYR A 23 24.39 18.98 -6.17
CA TYR A 23 23.29 19.46 -6.99
C TYR A 23 21.99 18.88 -6.45
N GLN A 24 21.31 19.67 -5.62
CA GLN A 24 20.04 19.35 -5.01
C GLN A 24 18.93 20.15 -5.67
N ASN A 25 18.23 19.51 -6.59
CA ASN A 25 16.94 20.03 -7.02
C ASN A 25 15.89 19.64 -5.97
N PHE A 26 15.41 20.62 -5.20
CA PHE A 26 14.43 20.40 -4.12
C PHE A 26 13.16 19.67 -4.59
N ALA A 27 12.73 19.89 -5.84
CA ALA A 27 11.58 19.18 -6.40
C ALA A 27 11.86 17.69 -6.57
N ILE A 28 13.05 17.33 -7.07
CA ILE A 28 13.43 15.93 -7.29
C ILE A 28 13.69 15.22 -5.97
N ILE A 29 14.33 15.90 -5.00
CA ILE A 29 14.53 15.34 -3.65
C ILE A 29 13.20 15.04 -2.97
N ASN A 30 12.23 15.95 -2.99
CA ASN A 30 10.90 15.72 -2.41
C ASN A 30 10.17 14.55 -3.08
N LEU A 31 10.31 14.42 -4.40
CA LEU A 31 9.76 13.29 -5.16
C LEU A 31 10.43 11.97 -4.75
N MET A 32 11.76 11.93 -4.60
CA MET A 32 12.48 10.74 -4.15
C MET A 32 12.12 10.33 -2.73
N VAL A 33 11.95 11.29 -1.82
CA VAL A 33 11.48 11.01 -0.44
C VAL A 33 10.08 10.41 -0.48
N THR A 34 9.20 10.93 -1.33
CA THR A 34 7.84 10.39 -1.50
C THR A 34 7.88 8.94 -2.02
N PHE A 35 8.73 8.65 -3.02
CA PHE A 35 8.92 7.28 -3.51
C PHE A 35 9.48 6.34 -2.42
N ALA A 36 10.44 6.81 -1.63
CA ALA A 36 10.97 6.06 -0.50
C ALA A 36 9.91 5.79 0.57
N SER A 37 9.01 6.75 0.85
CA SER A 37 7.89 6.54 1.77
C SER A 37 6.85 5.57 1.22
N LEU A 38 6.56 5.65 -0.08
CA LEU A 38 5.60 4.75 -0.75
C LEU A 38 6.09 3.31 -0.85
N HIS A 39 7.41 3.08 -0.86
CA HIS A 39 8.00 1.73 -0.87
C HIS A 39 7.39 0.80 0.19
N GLY A 40 7.19 1.31 1.42
CA GLY A 40 6.57 0.54 2.51
C GLY A 40 5.16 0.07 2.14
N LEU A 41 4.33 0.98 1.61
CA LEU A 41 2.96 0.69 1.19
C LEU A 41 2.91 -0.31 0.03
N PHE A 42 3.78 -0.15 -0.98
CA PHE A 42 3.90 -1.10 -2.07
C PHE A 42 4.39 -2.47 -1.60
N SER A 43 5.28 -2.54 -0.62
CA SER A 43 5.72 -3.81 -0.03
C SER A 43 4.56 -4.56 0.63
N THR A 44 3.72 -3.86 1.40
CA THR A 44 2.54 -4.47 2.03
C THR A 44 1.51 -4.92 1.00
N ILE A 45 1.22 -4.09 -0.01
CA ILE A 45 0.32 -4.46 -1.12
C ILE A 45 0.86 -5.69 -1.86
N THR A 46 2.16 -5.72 -2.16
CA THR A 46 2.78 -6.83 -2.87
C THR A 46 2.75 -8.11 -2.03
N MET A 47 3.02 -8.02 -0.72
CA MET A 47 2.90 -9.14 0.20
C MET A 47 1.48 -9.71 0.18
N ILE A 48 0.49 -8.83 0.29
CA ILE A 48 -0.93 -9.17 0.23
C ILE A 48 -1.28 -9.85 -1.09
N LEU A 49 -0.86 -9.31 -2.24
CA LEU A 49 -1.25 -9.80 -3.56
C LEU A 49 -0.50 -11.06 -4.00
N VAL A 50 0.76 -11.22 -3.59
CA VAL A 50 1.60 -12.34 -4.03
C VAL A 50 1.37 -13.56 -3.14
N HIS A 51 1.18 -13.39 -1.83
CA HIS A 51 0.89 -14.50 -0.95
C HIS A 51 -0.59 -14.88 -0.98
N HIS A 52 -0.88 -16.00 -1.63
CA HIS A 52 -2.20 -16.64 -1.66
C HIS A 52 -2.94 -16.68 -0.31
N PRO A 53 -2.33 -17.08 0.83
CA PRO A 53 -3.05 -17.09 2.11
C PRO A 53 -3.49 -15.69 2.58
N TYR A 54 -2.71 -14.65 2.27
CA TYR A 54 -3.07 -13.28 2.63
C TYR A 54 -4.25 -12.74 1.80
N ARG A 55 -4.35 -13.11 0.53
CA ARG A 55 -5.50 -12.74 -0.32
C ARG A 55 -6.79 -13.37 0.15
N GLN A 56 -6.73 -14.63 0.56
CA GLN A 56 -7.91 -15.35 1.05
C GLN A 56 -8.47 -14.72 2.32
N LEU A 57 -7.60 -14.33 3.26
CA LEU A 57 -7.99 -13.63 4.48
C LEU A 57 -8.61 -12.26 4.22
N LEU A 58 -8.09 -11.49 3.26
CA LEU A 58 -8.70 -10.20 2.92
C LEU A 58 -10.06 -10.34 2.25
N LEU A 59 -10.21 -11.34 1.37
CA LEU A 59 -11.50 -11.62 0.74
C LEU A 59 -12.52 -12.09 1.76
N SER A 60 -12.14 -12.96 2.72
CA SER A 60 -13.04 -13.39 3.79
C SER A 60 -13.48 -12.21 4.66
N LEU A 61 -12.55 -11.35 5.10
CA LEU A 61 -12.88 -10.14 5.87
C LEU A 61 -13.82 -9.20 5.09
N CYS A 62 -13.57 -8.99 3.79
CA CYS A 62 -14.41 -8.12 2.97
C CYS A 62 -15.84 -8.67 2.81
N ILE A 63 -15.97 -9.99 2.64
CA ILE A 63 -17.28 -10.66 2.54
C ILE A 63 -18.01 -10.60 3.89
N GLU A 64 -17.34 -10.92 4.99
CA GLU A 64 -17.93 -10.91 6.34
C GLU A 64 -18.44 -9.51 6.71
N THR A 65 -17.65 -8.46 6.43
CA THR A 65 -18.05 -7.07 6.71
C THR A 65 -19.28 -6.67 5.89
N LYS A 66 -19.33 -7.04 4.61
CA LYS A 66 -20.48 -6.76 3.73
C LYS A 66 -21.72 -7.52 4.17
N LEU A 67 -21.57 -8.77 4.61
CA LEU A 67 -22.65 -9.61 5.10
C LEU A 67 -23.22 -9.06 6.41
N MET A 68 -22.36 -8.63 7.34
CA MET A 68 -22.77 -8.00 8.59
C MET A 68 -23.55 -6.69 8.34
N TYR A 69 -23.10 -5.85 7.40
CA TYR A 69 -23.81 -4.64 7.01
C TYR A 69 -25.20 -4.92 6.40
N LEU A 70 -25.29 -5.94 5.54
CA LEU A 70 -26.57 -6.33 4.94
C LEU A 70 -27.54 -6.91 5.97
N PHE A 71 -27.01 -7.69 6.91
CA PHE A 71 -27.79 -8.25 8.01
C PHE A 71 -28.32 -7.17 8.95
N GLU A 72 -27.50 -6.17 9.29
CA GLU A 72 -27.93 -5.02 10.08
C GLU A 72 -29.06 -4.26 9.38
N LYS A 73 -28.91 -4.01 8.06
CA LYS A 73 -29.95 -3.37 7.25
C LYS A 73 -31.27 -4.16 7.24
N GLU A 74 -31.22 -5.49 7.10
CA GLU A 74 -32.39 -6.38 7.18
C GLU A 74 -33.09 -6.30 8.54
N ILE A 75 -32.33 -6.33 9.65
CA ILE A 75 -32.89 -6.23 11.00
C ILE A 75 -33.57 -4.88 11.20
N THR A 76 -32.93 -3.77 10.84
CA THR A 76 -33.52 -2.43 11.00
C THR A 76 -34.81 -2.30 10.20
N GLN A 77 -34.88 -2.89 8.98
CA GLN A 77 -36.11 -2.88 8.19
C GLN A 77 -37.23 -3.68 8.87
N ARG A 78 -36.94 -4.83 9.48
CA ARG A 78 -37.92 -5.67 10.19
C ARG A 78 -38.40 -5.11 11.52
N VAL A 79 -37.58 -4.31 12.21
CA VAL A 79 -37.95 -3.69 13.49
C VAL A 79 -38.84 -2.45 13.30
N VAL A 80 -38.72 -1.78 12.14
CA VAL A 80 -39.45 -0.54 11.83
C VAL A 80 -40.75 -0.79 11.06
N SER A 81 -40.94 -1.99 10.47
CA SER A 81 -42.18 -2.44 9.83
C SER A 81 -43.16 -3.06 10.81
#